data_AF-A0A6G2JTZ9-F1
#
_entry.id   AF-A0A6G2JTZ9-F1
#
_cell.length_a   1.000
_cell.length_b   1.000
_cell.length_c   1.000
_cell.angle_alpha   90.00
_cell.angle_beta   90.00
_cell.angle_gamma   90.00
#
_symmetry.space_group_name_H-M   'P 1'
#
loop_
_entity.id
_entity.type
_entity.pdbx_description
1 polymer ?
#
loop_
_entity_poly.entity_id
_entity_poly.type
_entity_poly.pdbx_seq_one_letter_code
_entity_poly.pdbx_strand_id
1 'polypeptide(L)'
;MGQYVDAVAWLVSTTGYGRRAYRAYVPHRLSGWTPVLGADAMNLLTLADRALGAIPSMPKTHIAEVLAKWMLACDESVRSSVIEGVGSTADGLAWARYREQAGKPVTDANEALTLGASRQLSAAVELGERMQNGRLCTADDVLSLHAVLFEDIEARDIGGVLRDEPIWIGPPGCLIEEATFVPPPPLLAAECGFRGPRSQRLCVLPRGHAGQHRYR
;
A
#
# COMPACT_ATOMS: atom_id res chain seq x y z
N MET A 1 19.18 8.38 3.21
CA MET A 1 19.83 7.47 4.18
C MET A 1 19.44 6.05 3.83
N GLY A 2 20.35 5.34 3.17
CA GLY A 2 20.11 4.07 2.47
C GLY A 2 21.29 3.77 1.57
N GLN A 3 21.32 2.57 0.99
CA GLN A 3 22.37 2.13 0.09
C GLN A 3 21.79 1.63 -1.23
N TYR A 4 22.54 1.78 -2.30
CA TYR A 4 22.20 1.15 -3.57
C TYR A 4 22.86 -0.22 -3.66
N VAL A 5 22.10 -1.22 -4.11
CA VAL A 5 22.59 -2.57 -4.37
C VAL A 5 22.40 -2.90 -5.84
N ASP A 6 23.37 -3.60 -6.42
CA ASP A 6 23.21 -4.14 -7.77
C ASP A 6 22.43 -5.47 -7.67
N ALA A 7 21.40 -5.61 -8.49
CA ALA A 7 20.51 -6.75 -8.53
C ALA A 7 20.30 -7.21 -9.97
N VAL A 8 19.80 -8.44 -10.15
CA VAL A 8 19.58 -9.02 -11.47
C VAL A 8 18.24 -9.74 -11.50
N ALA A 9 17.43 -9.46 -12.51
CA ALA A 9 16.13 -10.12 -12.73
C ALA A 9 15.89 -10.39 -14.20
N TRP A 10 14.91 -11.25 -14.49
CA TRP A 10 14.41 -11.46 -15.85
C TRP A 10 13.37 -10.40 -16.15
N LEU A 11 13.67 -9.51 -17.10
CA LEU A 11 12.87 -8.33 -17.40
C LEU A 11 12.68 -8.17 -18.91
N VAL A 12 11.57 -7.51 -19.27
CA VAL A 12 11.30 -7.10 -20.65
C VAL A 12 12.09 -5.82 -20.94
N SER A 13 12.65 -5.73 -22.14
CA SER A 13 13.37 -4.55 -22.64
C SER A 13 13.08 -4.31 -24.12
N THR A 14 13.54 -3.19 -24.66
CA THR A 14 13.46 -2.86 -26.11
C THR A 14 14.10 -3.93 -27.00
N THR A 15 15.06 -4.69 -26.48
CA THR A 15 15.78 -5.75 -27.22
C THR A 15 15.27 -7.17 -26.91
N GLY A 16 14.18 -7.30 -26.15
CA GLY A 16 13.56 -8.58 -25.80
C GLY A 16 13.52 -8.86 -24.30
N TYR A 17 13.04 -10.07 -23.95
CA TYR A 17 13.02 -10.56 -22.57
C TYR A 17 14.35 -11.23 -22.22
N GLY A 18 14.98 -10.81 -21.13
CA GLY A 18 16.32 -11.26 -20.78
C GLY A 18 16.71 -10.96 -19.36
N ARG A 19 17.83 -11.55 -18.93
CA ARG A 19 18.43 -11.27 -17.64
C ARG A 19 19.09 -9.89 -17.65
N ARG A 20 18.62 -8.96 -16.81
CA ARG A 20 19.09 -7.57 -16.74
C ARG A 20 19.59 -7.23 -15.34
N ALA A 21 20.73 -6.55 -15.30
CA ALA A 21 21.25 -5.96 -14.08
C ALA A 21 20.63 -4.57 -13.90
N TYR A 22 20.25 -4.25 -12.66
CA TYR A 22 19.69 -2.96 -12.30
C TYR A 22 20.18 -2.56 -10.91
N ARG A 23 20.06 -1.28 -10.58
CA ARG A 23 20.48 -0.75 -9.29
C ARG A 23 19.26 -0.35 -8.47
N ALA A 24 19.13 -0.94 -7.28
CA ALA A 24 17.99 -0.77 -6.40
C ALA A 24 18.37 -0.04 -5.12
N TYR A 25 17.50 0.85 -4.65
CA TYR A 25 17.69 1.56 -3.39
C TYR A 25 17.13 0.73 -2.22
N VAL A 26 17.98 0.46 -1.23
CA VAL A 26 17.63 -0.22 0.01
C VAL A 26 17.72 0.80 1.16
N PRO A 27 16.59 1.21 1.76
CA PRO A 27 16.60 2.18 2.84
C PRO A 27 17.28 1.59 4.08
N HIS A 28 17.91 2.45 4.89
CA HIS A 28 18.32 2.03 6.22
C HIS A 28 17.10 1.74 7.09
N ARG A 29 17.25 0.84 8.05
CA ARG A 29 16.19 0.54 9.01
C ARG A 29 15.88 1.76 9.87
N LEU A 30 14.59 2.03 10.04
CA LEU A 30 14.10 3.07 10.95
C LEU A 30 14.13 2.60 12.42
N SER A 31 14.10 1.29 12.66
CA SER A 31 14.15 0.73 14.02
C SER A 31 15.42 1.15 14.74
N GLY A 32 15.28 1.80 15.91
CA GLY A 32 16.40 2.31 16.70
C GLY A 32 17.00 3.62 16.18
N TRP A 33 16.43 4.22 15.14
CA TRP A 33 16.79 5.56 14.70
C TRP A 33 16.08 6.62 15.54
N THR A 34 16.83 7.61 16.01
CA THR A 34 16.29 8.76 16.75
C THR A 34 16.58 10.03 15.94
N PRO A 35 15.62 10.49 15.10
CA PRO A 35 15.84 11.67 14.28
C PRO A 35 15.95 12.93 15.15
N VAL A 36 16.89 13.81 14.80
CA VAL A 36 16.92 15.18 15.33
C VAL A 36 16.09 16.05 14.40
N LEU A 37 15.00 16.62 14.91
CA LEU A 37 14.12 17.50 14.15
C LEU A 37 14.64 18.94 14.22
N GLY A 38 14.78 19.59 13.06
CA GLY A 38 15.11 21.02 12.99
C GLY A 38 13.97 21.91 13.46
N ALA A 39 14.24 23.21 13.65
CA ALA A 39 13.26 24.17 14.16
C ALA A 39 11.98 24.22 13.30
N ASP A 40 12.10 24.20 11.96
CA ASP A 40 10.94 24.23 11.06
C ASP A 40 10.06 22.99 11.20
N ALA A 41 10.69 21.80 11.30
CA ALA A 41 9.96 20.55 11.50
C ALA A 41 9.26 20.52 12.87
N MET A 42 9.90 21.03 13.92
CA MET A 42 9.30 21.17 15.24
C MET A 42 8.11 22.14 15.24
N ASN A 43 8.21 23.25 14.49
CA ASN A 43 7.10 24.18 14.31
C ASN A 43 5.92 23.51 13.62
N LEU A 44 6.15 22.77 12.53
CA LEU A 44 5.11 22.01 11.83
C LEU A 44 4.47 20.94 12.73
N LEU A 45 5.27 20.23 13.53
CA LEU A 45 4.77 19.26 14.49
C LEU A 45 3.86 19.90 15.54
N THR A 46 4.25 21.07 16.07
CA THR A 46 3.44 21.82 17.03
C THR A 46 2.12 22.28 16.42
N LEU A 47 2.14 22.72 15.16
CA LEU A 47 0.92 23.11 14.44
C LEU A 47 0.00 21.90 14.21
N ALA A 48 0.57 20.76 13.82
CA ALA A 48 -0.18 19.52 13.64
C ALA A 48 -0.83 19.05 14.95
N ASP A 49 -0.09 19.06 16.06
CA ASP A 49 -0.60 18.67 17.39
C ASP A 49 -1.78 19.56 17.82
N ARG A 50 -1.67 20.88 17.62
CA ARG A 50 -2.78 21.82 17.87
C ARG A 50 -3.99 21.55 16.98
N ALA A 51 -3.77 21.28 15.70
CA ALA A 51 -4.85 20.99 14.76
C ALA A 51 -5.58 19.69 15.15
N LEU A 52 -4.83 18.65 15.53
CA LEU A 52 -5.39 17.39 16.03
C LEU A 52 -6.17 17.59 17.33
N GLY A 53 -5.64 18.38 18.27
CA GLY A 53 -6.33 18.72 19.52
C GLY A 53 -7.59 19.58 19.34
N ALA A 54 -7.72 20.28 18.20
CA ALA A 54 -8.90 21.05 17.84
C ALA A 54 -10.00 20.21 17.17
N ILE A 55 -9.71 18.97 16.76
CA ILE A 55 -10.72 18.07 16.20
C ILE A 55 -11.74 17.78 17.31
N PRO A 56 -13.04 18.08 17.11
CA PRO A 56 -14.06 17.78 18.10
C PRO A 56 -14.03 16.30 18.47
N SER A 57 -14.23 15.99 19.76
CA SER A 57 -14.35 14.60 20.19
C SER A 57 -15.44 13.89 19.38
N MET A 58 -15.19 12.62 19.03
CA MET A 58 -16.18 11.79 18.34
C MET A 58 -17.55 11.83 19.04
N PRO A 59 -18.65 11.67 18.28
CA PRO A 59 -19.99 11.63 18.85
C PRO A 59 -20.07 10.63 20.00
N LYS A 60 -20.66 11.03 21.12
CA LYS A 60 -20.73 10.20 22.34
C LYS A 60 -21.72 9.05 22.26
N THR A 61 -22.43 8.88 21.14
CA THR A 61 -23.36 7.77 20.94
C THR A 61 -22.75 6.79 19.95
N HIS A 62 -22.89 5.49 20.24
CA HIS A 62 -22.35 4.41 19.41
C HIS A 62 -22.78 4.53 17.94
N ILE A 63 -24.06 4.85 17.67
CA ILE A 63 -24.57 4.97 16.30
C ILE A 63 -23.88 6.10 15.55
N ALA A 64 -23.74 7.27 16.17
CA ALA A 64 -23.13 8.42 15.52
C ALA A 64 -21.61 8.23 15.34
N GLU A 65 -20.95 7.53 16.26
CA GLU A 65 -19.55 7.15 16.13
C GLU A 65 -19.31 6.19 14.95
N VAL A 66 -20.11 5.12 14.86
CA VAL A 66 -20.05 4.17 13.74
C VAL A 66 -20.30 4.88 12.41
N LEU A 67 -21.29 5.76 12.34
CA LEU A 67 -21.60 6.52 11.14
C LEU A 67 -20.45 7.46 10.74
N ALA A 68 -19.83 8.15 11.71
CA ALA A 68 -18.72 9.05 11.45
C ALA A 68 -17.50 8.30 10.90
N LYS A 69 -17.10 7.18 11.52
CA LYS A 69 -16.00 6.33 11.02
C LYS A 69 -16.28 5.85 9.60
N TRP A 70 -17.50 5.40 9.37
CA TRP A 70 -17.93 4.93 8.07
C TRP A 70 -17.88 6.03 7.00
N MET A 71 -18.39 7.23 7.28
CA MET A 71 -18.35 8.35 6.36
C MET A 71 -16.92 8.78 6.03
N LEU A 72 -16.04 8.81 7.03
CA LEU A 72 -14.62 9.13 6.84
C LEU A 72 -13.91 8.09 5.97
N ALA A 73 -14.17 6.80 6.19
CA ALA A 73 -13.63 5.72 5.35
C ALA A 73 -14.13 5.83 3.90
N CYS A 74 -15.37 6.24 3.68
CA CYS A 74 -15.90 6.50 2.34
C CYS A 74 -15.21 7.70 1.67
N ASP A 75 -15.15 8.87 2.32
CA ASP A 75 -14.52 10.08 1.75
C ASP A 75 -13.04 9.83 1.44
N GLU A 76 -12.30 9.21 2.37
CA GLU A 76 -10.88 8.90 2.17
C GLU A 76 -10.68 7.88 1.05
N SER A 77 -11.52 6.84 0.95
CA SER A 77 -11.39 5.85 -0.14
C SER A 77 -11.56 6.48 -1.53
N VAL A 78 -12.51 7.41 -1.68
CA VAL A 78 -12.74 8.14 -2.93
C VAL A 78 -11.54 9.02 -3.24
N ARG A 79 -11.08 9.82 -2.29
CA ARG A 79 -9.97 10.76 -2.48
C ARG A 79 -8.64 10.06 -2.73
N SER A 80 -8.36 9.01 -1.96
CA SER A 80 -7.15 8.20 -2.11
C SER A 80 -7.10 7.53 -3.48
N SER A 81 -8.22 6.95 -3.94
CA SER A 81 -8.26 6.33 -5.27
C SER A 81 -7.96 7.35 -6.38
N VAL A 82 -8.52 8.57 -6.29
CA VAL A 82 -8.29 9.64 -7.27
C VAL A 82 -6.80 10.01 -7.38
N ILE A 83 -6.04 9.97 -6.28
CA ILE A 83 -4.58 10.21 -6.30
C ILE A 83 -3.86 9.15 -7.12
N GLU A 84 -4.30 7.90 -7.03
CA GLU A 84 -3.76 6.76 -7.78
C GLU A 84 -4.23 6.75 -9.25
N GLY A 85 -5.02 7.74 -9.67
CA GLY A 85 -5.56 7.84 -11.03
C GLY A 85 -6.63 6.80 -11.35
N VAL A 86 -7.17 6.14 -10.31
CA VAL A 86 -8.22 5.12 -10.41
C VAL A 86 -9.41 5.49 -9.51
N GLY A 87 -10.52 4.77 -9.62
CA GLY A 87 -11.62 4.90 -8.67
C GLY A 87 -12.76 5.81 -9.11
N SER A 88 -13.75 5.89 -8.22
CA SER A 88 -15.11 6.34 -8.52
C SER A 88 -15.49 7.55 -7.68
N THR A 89 -16.60 8.19 -8.03
CA THR A 89 -17.18 9.28 -7.25
C THR A 89 -17.83 8.74 -5.97
N ALA A 90 -18.19 9.63 -5.04
CA ALA A 90 -18.96 9.25 -3.85
C ALA A 90 -20.30 8.57 -4.21
N ASP A 91 -20.96 9.05 -5.25
CA ASP A 91 -22.19 8.44 -5.77
C ASP A 91 -21.93 7.04 -6.34
N GLY A 92 -20.85 6.86 -7.09
CA GLY A 92 -20.47 5.55 -7.62
C GLY A 92 -20.14 4.55 -6.51
N LEU A 93 -19.42 4.98 -5.46
CA LEU A 93 -19.20 4.17 -4.26
C LEU A 93 -20.53 3.81 -3.56
N ALA A 94 -21.48 4.75 -3.48
CA ALA A 94 -22.80 4.48 -2.90
C ALA A 94 -23.58 3.44 -3.71
N TRP A 95 -23.56 3.52 -5.04
CA TRP A 95 -24.17 2.52 -5.92
C TRP A 95 -23.48 1.16 -5.83
N ALA A 96 -22.14 1.13 -5.75
CA ALA A 96 -21.36 -0.09 -5.57
C ALA A 96 -21.79 -0.82 -4.29
N ARG A 97 -21.87 -0.10 -3.16
CA ARG A 97 -22.34 -0.62 -1.87
C ARG A 97 -23.79 -1.13 -1.94
N TYR A 98 -24.67 -0.38 -2.60
CA TYR A 98 -26.07 -0.82 -2.79
C TYR A 98 -26.14 -2.15 -3.55
N ARG A 99 -25.36 -2.30 -4.63
CA ARG A 99 -25.29 -3.54 -5.40
C ARG A 99 -24.77 -4.70 -4.55
N GLU A 100 -23.69 -4.49 -3.81
CA GLU A 100 -23.14 -5.47 -2.86
C GLU A 100 -24.18 -5.95 -1.86
N GLN A 101 -24.88 -5.03 -1.18
CA GLN A 101 -25.93 -5.35 -0.20
C GLN A 101 -27.10 -6.12 -0.81
N ALA A 102 -27.41 -5.85 -2.08
CA ALA A 102 -28.43 -6.55 -2.85
C ALA A 102 -27.95 -7.90 -3.43
N GLY A 103 -26.72 -8.31 -3.16
CA GLY A 103 -26.11 -9.52 -3.74
C GLY A 103 -25.91 -9.44 -5.25
N LYS A 104 -25.79 -8.23 -5.79
CA LYS A 104 -25.59 -7.96 -7.23
C LYS A 104 -24.12 -7.66 -7.51
N PRO A 105 -23.61 -8.03 -8.71
CA PRO A 105 -22.23 -7.74 -9.07
C PRO A 105 -22.00 -6.23 -9.22
N VAL A 106 -20.83 -5.77 -8.79
CA VAL A 106 -20.28 -4.45 -9.12
C VAL A 106 -19.46 -4.63 -10.40
N THR A 107 -19.96 -4.12 -11.51
CA THR A 107 -19.37 -4.36 -12.84
C THR A 107 -18.39 -3.28 -13.28
N ASP A 108 -18.47 -2.10 -12.69
CA ASP A 108 -17.53 -1.01 -12.96
C ASP A 108 -16.26 -1.22 -12.14
N ALA A 109 -15.11 -1.27 -12.82
CA ALA A 109 -13.83 -1.56 -12.18
C ALA A 109 -13.41 -0.47 -11.19
N ASN A 110 -13.71 0.79 -11.48
CA ASN A 110 -13.39 1.92 -10.60
C ASN A 110 -14.27 1.93 -9.35
N GLU A 111 -15.56 1.60 -9.49
CA GLU A 111 -16.45 1.36 -8.36
C GLU A 111 -15.97 0.19 -7.49
N ALA A 112 -15.55 -0.92 -8.09
CA ALA A 112 -15.05 -2.09 -7.37
C ALA A 112 -13.75 -1.77 -6.59
N LEU A 113 -12.80 -1.07 -7.22
CA LEU A 113 -11.56 -0.61 -6.57
C LEU A 113 -11.85 0.31 -5.38
N THR A 114 -12.73 1.29 -5.57
CA THR A 114 -13.09 2.25 -4.51
C THR A 114 -13.83 1.55 -3.36
N LEU A 115 -14.69 0.59 -3.68
CA LEU A 115 -15.39 -0.24 -2.69
C LEU A 115 -14.39 -1.06 -1.86
N GLY A 116 -13.42 -1.71 -2.51
CA GLY A 116 -12.33 -2.45 -1.84
C GLY A 116 -11.51 -1.54 -0.91
N ALA A 117 -11.12 -0.35 -1.38
CA ALA A 117 -10.42 0.64 -0.56
C ALA A 117 -11.24 1.06 0.67
N SER A 118 -12.54 1.29 0.50
CA SER A 118 -13.43 1.66 1.61
C SER A 118 -13.55 0.55 2.66
N ARG A 119 -13.58 -0.72 2.24
CA ARG A 119 -13.56 -1.87 3.16
C ARG A 119 -12.22 -2.03 3.86
N GLN A 120 -11.11 -1.88 3.13
CA GLN A 120 -9.76 -1.95 3.68
C GLN A 120 -9.53 -0.87 4.75
N LEU A 121 -9.99 0.36 4.51
CA LEU A 121 -9.93 1.44 5.52
C LEU A 121 -10.79 1.13 6.75
N SER A 122 -12.00 0.60 6.55
CA SER A 122 -12.87 0.19 7.67
C SER A 122 -12.19 -0.90 8.51
N ALA A 123 -11.61 -1.92 7.88
CA ALA A 123 -10.86 -2.98 8.54
C ALA A 123 -9.60 -2.45 9.25
N ALA A 124 -8.92 -1.43 8.69
CA ALA A 124 -7.77 -0.79 9.31
C ALA A 124 -8.14 -0.04 10.59
N VAL A 125 -9.29 0.66 10.61
CA VAL A 125 -9.81 1.31 11.81
C VAL A 125 -10.11 0.28 12.91
N GLU A 126 -10.83 -0.79 12.58
CA GLU A 126 -11.13 -1.88 13.51
C GLU A 126 -9.86 -2.58 14.03
N LEU A 127 -8.85 -2.72 13.17
CA LEU A 127 -7.55 -3.25 13.57
C LEU A 127 -6.88 -2.30 14.58
N GLY A 128 -6.83 -1.00 14.30
CA GLY A 128 -6.26 0.01 15.19
C GLY A 128 -6.93 0.03 16.57
N GLU A 129 -8.26 -0.11 16.62
CA GLU A 129 -9.02 -0.20 17.88
C GLU A 129 -8.65 -1.44 18.70
N ARG A 130 -8.35 -2.57 18.05
CA ARG A 130 -7.87 -3.78 18.73
C ARG A 130 -6.42 -3.66 19.21
N MET A 131 -5.65 -2.72 18.67
CA MET A 131 -4.23 -2.51 18.98
C MET A 131 -3.97 -1.59 20.19
N GLN A 132 -5.02 -1.17 20.90
CA GLN A 132 -4.96 -0.22 22.04
C GLN A 132 -3.99 -0.61 23.18
N ASN A 133 -3.47 -1.84 23.21
CA ASN A 133 -2.49 -2.30 24.21
C ASN A 133 -1.02 -1.99 23.85
N GLY A 134 -0.75 -1.06 22.92
CA GLY A 134 0.61 -0.71 22.50
C GLY A 134 1.28 -1.75 21.61
N ARG A 135 0.50 -2.66 21.01
CA ARG A 135 0.99 -3.59 19.98
C ARG A 135 1.38 -2.79 18.74
N LEU A 136 2.57 -3.04 18.19
CA LEU A 136 2.99 -2.45 16.92
C LEU A 136 2.35 -3.17 15.73
N CYS A 137 2.13 -2.42 14.65
CA CYS A 137 1.65 -2.97 13.38
C CYS A 137 2.72 -3.90 12.79
N THR A 138 2.29 -5.08 12.33
CA THR A 138 3.15 -6.12 11.76
C THR A 138 3.00 -6.20 10.24
N ALA A 139 3.91 -6.92 9.57
CA ALA A 139 3.73 -7.23 8.15
C ALA A 139 2.42 -7.99 7.90
N ASP A 140 2.06 -8.93 8.76
CA ASP A 140 0.85 -9.74 8.58
C ASP A 140 -0.41 -8.88 8.69
N ASP A 141 -0.41 -7.88 9.58
CA ASP A 141 -1.49 -6.88 9.65
C ASP A 141 -1.61 -6.13 8.31
N VAL A 142 -0.51 -5.63 7.76
CA VAL A 142 -0.50 -4.90 6.47
C VAL A 142 -0.93 -5.80 5.32
N LEU A 143 -0.44 -7.04 5.26
CA LEU A 143 -0.82 -8.00 4.23
C LEU A 143 -2.30 -8.41 4.35
N SER A 144 -2.84 -8.52 5.56
CA SER A 144 -4.26 -8.77 5.75
C SER A 144 -5.13 -7.64 5.20
N LEU A 145 -4.73 -6.39 5.43
CA LEU A 145 -5.41 -5.22 4.86
C LEU A 145 -5.25 -5.15 3.34
N HIS A 146 -4.06 -5.50 2.82
CA HIS A 146 -3.81 -5.62 1.39
C HIS A 146 -4.70 -6.69 0.74
N ALA A 147 -4.97 -7.82 1.41
CA ALA A 147 -5.89 -8.83 0.90
C ALA A 147 -7.32 -8.30 0.79
N VAL A 148 -7.79 -7.55 1.80
CA VAL A 148 -9.13 -6.92 1.77
C VAL A 148 -9.26 -5.94 0.60
N LEU A 149 -8.22 -5.16 0.30
CA LEU A 149 -8.22 -4.21 -0.82
C LEU A 149 -8.45 -4.90 -2.18
N PHE A 150 -7.88 -6.10 -2.35
CA PHE A 150 -7.88 -6.85 -3.61
C PHE A 150 -9.01 -7.88 -3.72
N GLU A 151 -9.83 -8.06 -2.69
CA GLU A 151 -10.79 -9.16 -2.63
C GLU A 151 -11.71 -9.17 -3.85
N ASP A 152 -12.35 -8.07 -4.23
CA ASP A 152 -13.37 -8.10 -5.29
C ASP A 152 -12.92 -7.57 -6.66
N ILE A 153 -11.63 -7.68 -6.96
CA ILE A 153 -11.08 -7.29 -8.26
C ILE A 153 -10.35 -8.45 -8.94
N GLU A 154 -10.15 -8.35 -10.26
CA GLU A 154 -9.52 -9.41 -11.05
C GLU A 154 -8.14 -9.82 -10.52
N ALA A 155 -7.41 -8.87 -9.93
CA ALA A 155 -6.09 -9.06 -9.34
C ALA A 155 -6.11 -9.63 -7.90
N ARG A 156 -7.14 -10.37 -7.51
CA ARG A 156 -7.28 -10.96 -6.16
C ARG A 156 -6.05 -11.80 -5.75
N ASP A 157 -5.38 -12.42 -6.71
CA ASP A 157 -4.23 -13.31 -6.53
C ASP A 157 -2.99 -12.62 -5.96
N ILE A 158 -2.84 -11.31 -6.16
CA ILE A 158 -1.75 -10.51 -5.58
C ILE A 158 -2.13 -9.90 -4.22
N GLY A 159 -3.39 -10.01 -3.81
CA GLY A 159 -3.89 -9.56 -2.51
C GLY A 159 -3.18 -10.27 -1.35
N GLY A 160 -2.70 -9.49 -0.38
CA GLY A 160 -1.97 -10.00 0.79
C GLY A 160 -0.65 -10.71 0.51
N VAL A 161 -0.06 -10.57 -0.67
CA VAL A 161 1.21 -11.19 -1.03
C VAL A 161 2.30 -10.13 -1.22
N LEU A 162 3.51 -10.41 -0.73
CA LEU A 162 4.68 -9.63 -1.09
C LEU A 162 5.11 -9.98 -2.51
N ARG A 163 5.32 -8.95 -3.34
CA ARG A 163 5.77 -9.16 -4.72
C ARG A 163 7.03 -10.02 -4.81
N ASP A 164 7.07 -10.84 -5.84
CA ASP A 164 8.19 -11.67 -6.26
C ASP A 164 8.91 -11.11 -7.50
N GLU A 165 8.29 -10.14 -8.18
CA GLU A 165 8.87 -9.42 -9.31
C GLU A 165 9.38 -8.01 -8.94
N PRO A 166 10.42 -7.50 -9.62
CA PRO A 166 10.84 -6.10 -9.48
C PRO A 166 9.79 -5.14 -10.03
N ILE A 167 9.59 -4.03 -9.33
CA ILE A 167 8.84 -2.87 -9.81
C ILE A 167 9.77 -1.66 -9.84
N TRP A 168 9.39 -0.62 -10.57
CA TRP A 168 10.15 0.63 -10.63
C TRP A 168 9.23 1.83 -10.84
N ILE A 169 9.70 3.01 -10.45
CA ILE A 169 9.01 4.30 -10.59
C ILE A 169 9.79 5.15 -11.58
N GLY A 170 9.11 5.64 -12.60
CA GLY A 170 9.70 6.50 -13.62
C GLY A 170 8.63 7.00 -14.60
N PRO A 171 9.04 7.61 -15.72
CA PRO A 171 8.12 8.02 -16.78
C PRO A 171 7.22 6.85 -17.26
N PRO A 172 6.01 7.13 -17.76
CA PRO A 172 5.11 6.10 -18.26
C PRO A 172 5.78 5.19 -19.30
N GLY A 173 5.75 3.87 -19.07
CA GLY A 173 6.32 2.87 -19.98
C GLY A 173 7.85 2.79 -20.01
N CYS A 174 8.56 3.50 -19.11
CA CYS A 174 10.02 3.40 -19.03
C CYS A 174 10.49 2.00 -18.66
N LEU A 175 11.71 1.65 -19.08
CA LEU A 175 12.38 0.45 -18.61
C LEU A 175 13.02 0.68 -17.23
N ILE A 176 13.39 -0.39 -16.53
CA ILE A 176 14.01 -0.30 -15.20
C ILE A 176 15.34 0.49 -15.23
N GLU A 177 16.05 0.47 -16.37
CA GLU A 177 17.31 1.19 -16.57
C GLU A 177 17.11 2.71 -16.67
N GLU A 178 15.92 3.15 -17.04
CA GLU A 178 15.51 4.55 -17.20
C GLU A 178 14.68 5.05 -16.00
N ALA A 179 14.45 4.17 -15.01
CA ALA A 179 13.63 4.47 -13.85
C ALA A 179 14.24 5.58 -12.99
N THR A 180 13.40 6.50 -12.53
CA THR A 180 13.77 7.52 -11.55
C THR A 180 14.10 6.90 -10.19
N PHE A 181 13.42 5.81 -9.86
CA PHE A 181 13.61 5.10 -8.60
C PHE A 181 13.30 3.60 -8.75
N VAL A 182 14.18 2.77 -8.20
CA VAL A 182 13.96 1.32 -8.10
C VAL A 182 13.94 0.92 -6.62
N PRO A 183 12.80 0.47 -6.07
CA PRO A 183 12.70 0.00 -4.69
C PRO A 183 13.55 -1.25 -4.41
N PRO A 184 13.67 -1.67 -3.14
CA PRO A 184 14.44 -2.87 -2.77
C PRO A 184 14.03 -4.09 -3.60
N PRO A 185 14.94 -4.98 -4.02
CA PRO A 185 14.56 -6.21 -4.70
C PRO A 185 13.55 -7.06 -3.87
N PRO A 186 12.73 -7.92 -4.50
CA PRO A 186 11.70 -8.72 -3.81
C PRO A 186 12.14 -9.35 -2.50
N LEU A 187 13.30 -10.01 -2.49
CA LEU A 187 13.87 -10.66 -1.30
C LEU A 187 14.17 -9.68 -0.15
N LEU A 188 14.57 -8.45 -0.47
CA LEU A 188 14.89 -7.42 0.51
C LEU A 188 13.68 -6.58 0.91
N ALA A 189 12.62 -6.55 0.10
CA ALA A 189 11.41 -5.80 0.41
C ALA A 189 10.77 -6.25 1.74
N ALA A 190 10.72 -7.57 1.97
CA ALA A 190 10.25 -8.16 3.22
C ALA A 190 11.08 -7.72 4.44
N GLU A 191 12.40 -7.55 4.24
CA GLU A 191 13.35 -7.19 5.29
C GLU A 191 13.33 -5.69 5.62
N CYS A 192 12.94 -4.85 4.66
CA CYS A 192 12.85 -3.41 4.84
C CYS A 192 11.57 -3.00 5.59
N GLY A 193 10.46 -3.72 5.38
CA GLY A 193 9.16 -3.37 5.93
C GLY A 193 9.02 -3.66 7.43
N PHE A 194 9.29 -4.91 7.86
CA PHE A 194 8.83 -5.35 9.19
C PHE A 194 9.66 -6.47 9.86
N ARG A 195 10.72 -7.03 9.24
CA ARG A 195 11.51 -8.13 9.85
C ARG A 195 12.69 -7.65 10.71
N GLY A 196 12.70 -8.09 11.97
CA GLY A 196 13.90 -8.15 12.83
C GLY A 196 14.96 -9.15 12.32
N PRO A 197 16.18 -9.17 12.88
CA PRO A 197 17.33 -9.82 12.27
C PRO A 197 17.21 -11.34 12.35
N ARG A 198 17.10 -12.01 11.20
CA ARG A 198 17.66 -13.36 11.03
C ARG A 198 18.50 -13.38 9.77
N SER A 199 19.79 -13.49 10.02
CA SER A 199 20.84 -13.81 9.07
C SER A 199 20.51 -15.08 8.30
N GLN A 200 20.21 -14.96 7.01
CA GLN A 200 20.49 -16.03 6.06
C GLN A 200 21.16 -15.42 4.82
N ARG A 201 22.49 -15.63 4.74
CA ARG A 201 23.17 -15.64 3.44
C ARG A 201 22.47 -16.73 2.62
N LEU A 202 21.77 -16.40 1.54
CA LEU A 202 21.31 -17.44 0.63
C LEU A 202 21.28 -16.96 -0.81
N CYS A 203 21.92 -17.78 -1.64
CA CYS A 203 22.21 -17.59 -3.05
C CYS A 203 20.94 -17.68 -3.90
N VAL A 204 20.91 -16.89 -4.97
CA VAL A 204 19.76 -16.64 -5.85
C VAL A 204 19.61 -17.73 -6.90
N LEU A 205 18.40 -18.31 -7.02
CA LEU A 205 17.85 -18.83 -8.28
C LEU A 205 16.32 -18.63 -8.30
N PRO A 206 15.75 -17.88 -9.26
CA PRO A 206 14.31 -17.84 -9.44
C PRO A 206 13.83 -19.04 -10.27
N ARG A 207 12.77 -19.71 -9.81
CA ARG A 207 11.98 -20.64 -10.63
C ARG A 207 11.18 -19.81 -11.64
N GLY A 208 11.37 -20.09 -12.92
CA GLY A 208 10.66 -19.39 -13.98
C GLY A 208 9.22 -19.86 -14.09
N HIS A 209 8.27 -18.94 -14.07
CA HIS A 209 6.96 -19.06 -14.71
C HIS A 209 6.70 -17.77 -15.47
N ALA A 210 6.50 -17.90 -16.78
CA ALA A 210 6.19 -16.80 -17.67
C ALA A 210 4.68 -16.55 -17.65
N GLY A 211 4.24 -15.46 -17.01
CA GLY A 211 2.88 -14.94 -17.09
C GLY A 211 2.91 -13.54 -17.67
N GLN A 212 2.58 -13.39 -18.96
CA GLN A 212 2.41 -12.07 -19.57
C GLN A 212 1.08 -11.46 -19.10
N HIS A 213 1.11 -10.57 -18.11
CA HIS A 213 -0.02 -9.68 -17.84
C HIS A 213 0.27 -8.30 -18.45
N ARG A 214 -0.34 -8.05 -19.62
CA ARG A 214 -0.47 -6.71 -20.20
C ARG A 214 -1.58 -5.98 -19.47
N TYR A 215 -1.23 -5.01 -18.63
CA TYR A 215 -2.17 -3.98 -18.23
C TYR A 215 -2.47 -3.08 -19.44
N ARG A 216 -3.76 -2.94 -19.76
CA ARG A 216 -4.34 -1.93 -20.66
C ARG A 216 -5.33 -1.11 -19.85
#